data_AF-A0A9P1AWK9-F1
#
_entry.id   AF-A0A9P1AWK9-F1
#
_cell.length_a   1.000
_cell.length_b   1.000
_cell.length_c   1.000
_cell.angle_alpha   90.00
_cell.angle_beta   90.00
_cell.angle_gamma   90.00
#
_symmetry.space_group_name_H-M   'P 1'
#
loop_
_entity.id
_entity.type
_entity.pdbx_description
1 polymer ?
#
loop_
_entity_poly.entity_id
_entity_poly.type
_entity_poly.pdbx_seq_one_letter_code
_entity_poly.pdbx_strand_id
1 'polypeptide(L)'
;MTFASFLINLYSRVPRLNFKFHWSKDVFNLDWGSEYFQALALVACLGAAVSLLLLVTIIIVWICQACRKNETTGKTRRRVRRLSTVLFIISVLCFFMLGICLFANEHVNRGMSISINSIINTKKSYQISMGQISQFQEAALNTTVDLKNLEDIVHTESKKTKNATIVQQIDQILTNITDGIDIIAKNGKLFQSKHDDDLGTLDRIRKFLSLYESERWAFLVILLSITMCVLFTGVVAFCKQSKKGAVVFSAIGFFIFVVVWILISVSLPVTIAFADFCRDGDEVTRKNLGNLYETVQFYNTCVPVPTHDNLPLSIARHVALLNDIPASKSQLDRLMEVAFNSSATITNSSSAVGDDITKLLKLAGAVSSSSSCYVFHDDVVNFYYGICNQSVAGMSIYLLSILLLGLLLFILLLVVSKTWNLFSRLPHEYVEVDEDDPFFPRGVNDSTIPVDIYGTHVYNPRTRDRTEPSTNTTSGTADEPIAPLWSQNVSAPLVTNSMNRQPFMSDHPYSHYEGQYN
;
A
#
# COMPACT_ATOMS: atom_id res chain seq x y z
N MET A 1 -7.62 -2.82 -25.12
CA MET A 1 -6.54 -3.23 -24.19
C MET A 1 -6.39 -2.12 -23.16
N THR A 2 -6.49 -2.41 -21.85
CA THR A 2 -6.34 -1.37 -20.80
C THR A 2 -4.87 -1.16 -20.45
N PHE A 3 -4.56 -0.06 -19.76
CA PHE A 3 -3.22 0.20 -19.24
C PHE A 3 -2.74 -0.91 -18.30
N ALA A 4 -3.60 -1.41 -17.41
CA ALA A 4 -3.28 -2.54 -16.55
C ALA A 4 -3.03 -3.84 -17.34
N SER A 5 -3.83 -4.17 -18.37
CA SER A 5 -3.57 -5.34 -19.22
C SER A 5 -2.22 -5.25 -19.96
N PHE A 6 -1.77 -4.04 -20.31
CA PHE A 6 -0.42 -3.81 -20.84
C PHE A 6 0.66 -4.06 -19.77
N LEU A 7 0.50 -3.53 -18.56
CA LEU A 7 1.43 -3.73 -17.45
C LEU A 7 1.54 -5.21 -17.05
N ILE A 8 0.42 -5.94 -16.96
CA ILE A 8 0.41 -7.38 -16.67
C ILE A 8 1.17 -8.17 -17.75
N ASN A 9 0.97 -7.83 -19.02
CA ASN A 9 1.71 -8.42 -20.15
C ASN A 9 3.20 -8.01 -20.16
N LEU A 10 3.56 -6.87 -19.57
CA LEU A 10 4.95 -6.42 -19.42
C LEU A 10 5.68 -7.18 -18.30
N TYR A 11 5.10 -7.26 -17.09
CA TYR A 11 5.73 -7.96 -15.96
C TYR A 11 5.82 -9.47 -16.17
N SER A 12 4.81 -10.09 -16.78
CA SER A 12 4.83 -11.53 -17.09
C SER A 12 5.79 -11.92 -18.23
N ARG A 13 6.55 -10.98 -18.79
CA ARG A 13 7.71 -11.23 -19.68
C ARG A 13 9.06 -11.15 -18.97
N VAL A 14 9.09 -10.82 -17.67
CA VAL A 14 10.35 -10.75 -16.90
C VAL A 14 10.94 -12.17 -16.80
N PRO A 15 12.21 -12.40 -17.19
CA PRO A 15 12.79 -13.74 -17.22
C PRO A 15 12.95 -14.31 -15.81
N ARG A 16 12.33 -15.48 -15.55
CA ARG A 16 12.35 -16.17 -14.26
C ARG A 16 13.37 -17.29 -14.24
N LEU A 17 14.48 -17.08 -13.53
CA LEU A 17 15.47 -18.10 -13.23
C LEU A 17 15.26 -18.62 -11.80
N ASN A 18 15.24 -19.94 -11.58
CA ASN A 18 15.27 -20.51 -10.23
C ASN A 18 16.70 -20.51 -9.66
N PHE A 19 16.92 -20.98 -8.42
CA PHE A 19 18.27 -21.04 -7.82
C PHE A 19 19.26 -21.98 -8.55
N LYS A 20 18.80 -22.77 -9.52
CA LYS A 20 19.64 -23.60 -10.41
C LYS A 20 19.94 -22.91 -11.75
N PHE A 21 19.55 -21.63 -11.90
CA PHE A 21 19.60 -20.86 -13.15
C PHE A 21 18.85 -21.50 -14.32
N HIS A 22 17.86 -22.35 -14.03
CA HIS A 22 16.93 -22.87 -15.03
C HIS A 22 15.72 -21.94 -15.15
N TRP A 23 15.18 -21.85 -16.36
CA TRP A 23 13.92 -21.18 -16.65
C TRP A 23 12.78 -21.88 -15.90
N SER A 24 12.16 -21.17 -14.96
CA SER A 24 10.98 -21.67 -14.25
C SER A 24 9.78 -21.67 -15.19
N LYS A 25 8.90 -22.67 -15.09
CA LYS A 25 7.63 -22.68 -15.85
C LYS A 25 6.64 -21.73 -15.18
N ASP A 26 5.94 -20.94 -15.98
CA ASP A 26 5.10 -19.81 -15.53
C ASP A 26 3.77 -20.24 -14.86
N VAL A 27 3.85 -20.96 -13.73
CA VAL A 27 2.72 -21.19 -12.83
C VAL A 27 2.89 -20.30 -11.59
N PHE A 28 1.92 -19.42 -11.35
CA PHE A 28 1.92 -18.55 -10.19
C PHE A 28 1.75 -19.36 -8.89
N ASN A 29 2.82 -19.51 -8.10
CA ASN A 29 2.76 -20.26 -6.85
C ASN A 29 3.64 -19.63 -5.75
N LEU A 30 2.98 -19.05 -4.73
CA LEU A 30 3.61 -18.41 -3.56
C LEU A 30 3.94 -19.37 -2.39
N ASP A 31 3.72 -20.67 -2.52
CA ASP A 31 4.07 -21.64 -1.47
C ASP A 31 5.60 -21.65 -1.23
N TRP A 32 5.99 -21.63 0.05
CA TRP A 32 7.40 -21.47 0.46
C TRP A 32 8.30 -22.57 -0.11
N GLY A 33 9.29 -22.15 -0.90
CA GLY A 33 10.25 -23.05 -1.56
C GLY A 33 9.94 -23.38 -3.02
N SER A 34 8.79 -22.95 -3.57
CA SER A 34 8.46 -23.10 -5.00
C SER A 34 9.55 -22.49 -5.90
N GLU A 35 9.75 -23.04 -7.11
CA GLU A 35 10.71 -22.46 -8.07
C GLU A 35 10.35 -21.01 -8.44
N TYR A 36 9.06 -20.69 -8.42
CA TYR A 36 8.52 -19.36 -8.62
C TYR A 36 8.95 -18.38 -7.51
N PHE A 37 8.85 -18.78 -6.24
CA PHE A 37 9.33 -17.98 -5.11
C PHE A 37 10.85 -17.78 -5.15
N GLN A 38 11.62 -18.83 -5.54
CA GLN A 38 13.07 -18.72 -5.74
C GLN A 38 13.42 -17.69 -6.82
N ALA A 39 12.65 -17.62 -7.90
CA ALA A 39 12.86 -16.64 -8.96
C ALA A 39 12.58 -15.20 -8.50
N LEU A 40 11.50 -14.97 -7.75
CA LEU A 40 11.23 -13.66 -7.12
C LEU A 40 12.33 -13.26 -6.12
N ALA A 41 12.86 -14.23 -5.35
CA ALA A 41 13.98 -13.99 -4.46
C ALA A 41 15.27 -13.62 -5.22
N LEU A 42 15.55 -14.24 -6.38
CA LEU A 42 16.68 -13.82 -7.22
C LEU A 42 16.52 -12.42 -7.82
N VAL A 43 15.30 -12.02 -8.21
CA VAL A 43 15.01 -10.63 -8.63
C VAL A 43 15.25 -9.65 -7.47
N ALA A 44 14.87 -10.01 -6.24
CA ALA A 44 15.19 -9.23 -5.05
C ALA A 44 16.71 -9.13 -4.81
N CYS A 45 17.43 -10.25 -4.86
CA CYS A 45 18.89 -10.28 -4.70
C CYS A 45 19.63 -9.46 -5.77
N LEU A 46 19.14 -9.44 -7.02
CA LEU A 46 19.70 -8.61 -8.09
C LEU A 46 19.50 -7.11 -7.80
N GLY A 47 18.31 -6.71 -7.33
CA GLY A 47 18.06 -5.33 -6.87
C GLY A 47 18.98 -4.92 -5.72
N ALA A 48 19.19 -5.81 -4.75
CA ALA A 48 20.10 -5.58 -3.62
C ALA A 48 21.58 -5.52 -4.06
N ALA A 49 22.00 -6.31 -5.05
CA ALA A 49 23.34 -6.25 -5.61
C ALA A 49 23.60 -4.92 -6.34
N VAL A 50 22.63 -4.43 -7.12
CA VAL A 50 22.69 -3.10 -7.77
C VAL A 50 22.74 -1.99 -6.71
N SER A 51 21.90 -2.06 -5.67
CA SER A 51 21.92 -1.14 -4.52
C SER A 51 23.30 -1.08 -3.86
N LEU A 52 23.91 -2.24 -3.57
CA LEU A 52 25.23 -2.35 -2.95
C LEU A 52 26.34 -1.76 -3.84
N LEU A 53 26.34 -2.04 -5.14
CA LEU A 53 27.29 -1.47 -6.09
C LEU A 53 27.19 0.07 -6.13
N LEU A 54 25.98 0.61 -6.22
CA LEU A 54 25.76 2.06 -6.20
C LEU A 54 26.23 2.67 -4.87
N LEU A 55 25.83 2.10 -3.73
CA LEU A 55 26.26 2.54 -2.39
C LEU A 55 27.80 2.57 -2.26
N VAL A 56 28.48 1.49 -2.67
CA VAL A 56 29.94 1.38 -2.67
C VAL A 56 30.58 2.47 -3.53
N THR A 57 30.04 2.79 -4.71
CA THR A 57 30.59 3.89 -5.53
C THR A 57 30.41 5.27 -4.88
N ILE A 58 29.31 5.55 -4.17
CA ILE A 58 29.16 6.80 -3.41
C ILE A 58 30.19 6.85 -2.27
N ILE A 59 30.33 5.76 -1.50
CA ILE A 59 31.28 5.67 -0.38
C ILE A 59 32.72 5.88 -0.86
N ILE A 60 33.16 5.20 -1.93
CA ILE A 60 34.49 5.37 -2.51
C ILE A 60 34.70 6.82 -2.96
N VAL A 61 33.74 7.42 -3.68
CA VAL A 61 33.84 8.82 -4.12
C VAL A 61 33.92 9.79 -2.94
N TRP A 62 33.16 9.55 -1.87
CA TRP A 62 33.17 10.35 -0.65
C TRP A 62 34.52 10.26 0.08
N ILE A 63 35.03 9.04 0.30
CA ILE A 63 36.34 8.79 0.94
C ILE A 63 37.46 9.44 0.11
N CYS A 64 37.52 9.19 -1.20
CA CYS A 64 38.53 9.79 -2.07
C CYS A 64 38.51 11.33 -2.01
N GLN A 65 37.33 11.95 -1.97
CA GLN A 65 37.18 13.41 -1.92
C GLN A 65 37.37 14.01 -0.52
N ALA A 66 37.32 13.20 0.54
CA ALA A 66 37.73 13.57 1.89
C ALA A 66 39.25 13.46 2.08
N CYS A 67 39.88 12.37 1.61
CA CYS A 67 41.32 12.16 1.70
C CYS A 67 42.14 13.07 0.77
N ARG A 68 41.57 13.54 -0.34
CA ARG A 68 42.31 14.37 -1.30
C ARG A 68 42.58 15.77 -0.73
N LYS A 69 43.82 16.00 -0.29
CA LYS A 69 44.38 17.30 0.10
C LYS A 69 44.11 18.32 -1.01
N ASN A 70 43.13 19.20 -0.81
CA ASN A 70 42.66 20.09 -1.87
C ASN A 70 43.49 21.37 -1.90
N GLU A 71 44.29 21.54 -2.95
CA GLU A 71 44.70 22.86 -3.40
C GLU A 71 43.44 23.63 -3.83
N THR A 72 43.06 24.63 -3.01
CA THR A 72 41.84 25.44 -3.20
C THR A 72 42.11 26.79 -3.87
N THR A 73 43.35 27.04 -4.27
CA THR A 73 43.78 28.19 -5.08
C THR A 73 42.93 28.32 -6.36
N GLY A 74 42.59 29.57 -6.73
CA GLY A 74 41.99 29.92 -8.03
C GLY A 74 40.51 29.60 -8.31
N LYS A 75 39.77 28.85 -7.47
CA LYS A 75 38.38 28.44 -7.81
C LYS A 75 37.36 29.59 -7.60
N THR A 76 36.75 30.07 -8.68
CA THR A 76 35.90 31.29 -8.75
C THR A 76 34.48 31.15 -8.15
N ARG A 77 33.94 32.24 -7.57
CA ARG A 77 32.56 32.37 -7.03
C ARG A 77 31.47 31.93 -8.03
N ARG A 78 31.67 32.19 -9.34
CA ARG A 78 30.79 31.77 -10.45
C ARG A 78 30.68 30.24 -10.66
N ARG A 79 31.64 29.44 -10.17
CA ARG A 79 31.58 27.96 -10.24
C ARG A 79 30.76 27.38 -9.09
N VAL A 80 30.88 27.94 -7.88
CA VAL A 80 30.09 27.53 -6.70
C VAL A 80 28.59 27.85 -6.89
N ARG A 81 28.27 29.05 -7.41
CA ARG A 81 26.87 29.43 -7.69
C ARG A 81 26.20 28.47 -8.69
N ARG A 82 26.84 28.19 -9.85
CA ARG A 82 26.33 27.24 -10.85
C ARG A 82 26.10 25.83 -10.29
N LEU A 83 27.01 25.34 -9.45
CA LEU A 83 26.89 24.06 -8.77
C LEU A 83 25.69 24.03 -7.80
N SER A 84 25.52 25.07 -6.99
CA SER A 84 24.37 25.21 -6.07
C SER A 84 23.04 25.18 -6.86
N THR A 85 22.97 25.86 -8.01
CA THR A 85 21.82 25.78 -8.93
C THR A 85 21.57 24.36 -9.47
N VAL A 86 22.61 23.63 -9.87
CA VAL A 86 22.46 22.23 -10.34
C VAL A 86 21.94 21.32 -9.23
N LEU A 87 22.48 21.43 -8.01
CA LEU A 87 22.00 20.67 -6.85
C LEU A 87 20.54 21.00 -6.53
N PHE A 88 20.16 22.28 -6.55
CA PHE A 88 18.78 22.72 -6.36
C PHE A 88 17.83 22.10 -7.40
N ILE A 89 18.20 22.11 -8.69
CA ILE A 89 17.39 21.50 -9.76
C ILE A 89 17.21 20.00 -9.53
N ILE A 90 18.27 19.26 -9.18
CA ILE A 90 18.17 17.82 -8.90
C ILE A 90 17.28 17.57 -7.68
N SER A 91 17.40 18.38 -6.61
CA SER A 91 16.50 18.29 -5.46
C SER A 91 15.04 18.54 -5.81
N VAL A 92 14.72 19.52 -6.66
CA VAL A 92 13.34 19.77 -7.13
C VAL A 92 12.80 18.59 -7.94
N LEU A 93 13.64 17.92 -8.75
CA LEU A 93 13.26 16.68 -9.44
C LEU A 93 13.03 15.52 -8.46
N CYS A 94 13.83 15.40 -7.40
CA CYS A 94 13.56 14.44 -6.31
C CYS A 94 12.20 14.71 -5.64
N PHE A 95 11.90 15.98 -5.33
CA PHE A 95 10.60 16.38 -4.76
C PHE A 95 9.42 16.00 -5.66
N PHE A 96 9.54 16.25 -6.96
CA PHE A 96 8.52 15.89 -7.94
C PHE A 96 8.28 14.36 -8.00
N MET A 97 9.36 13.56 -8.08
CA MET A 97 9.24 12.10 -8.08
C MET A 97 8.68 11.54 -6.77
N LEU A 98 9.02 12.14 -5.63
CA LEU A 98 8.49 11.74 -4.32
C LEU A 98 6.99 12.09 -4.20
N GLY A 99 6.55 13.23 -4.74
CA GLY A 99 5.14 13.56 -4.90
C GLY A 99 4.37 12.50 -5.70
N ILE A 100 4.97 11.99 -6.79
CA ILE A 100 4.41 10.87 -7.56
C ILE A 100 4.40 9.58 -6.73
N CYS A 101 5.45 9.27 -5.95
CA CYS A 101 5.46 8.10 -5.06
C CYS A 101 4.30 8.14 -4.03
N LEU A 102 4.04 9.30 -3.43
CA LEU A 102 2.93 9.49 -2.48
C LEU A 102 1.57 9.33 -3.16
N PHE A 103 1.37 9.99 -4.31
CA PHE A 103 0.15 9.85 -5.12
C PHE A 103 -0.10 8.40 -5.54
N ALA A 104 0.93 7.69 -6.00
CA ALA A 104 0.83 6.31 -6.44
C ALA A 104 0.55 5.34 -5.27
N ASN A 105 1.15 5.59 -4.09
CA ASN A 105 0.84 4.83 -2.87
C ASN A 105 -0.64 4.97 -2.46
N GLU A 106 -1.20 6.18 -2.57
CA GLU A 106 -2.62 6.44 -2.32
C GLU A 106 -3.52 5.85 -3.42
N HIS A 107 -3.07 5.84 -4.67
CA HIS A 107 -3.80 5.19 -5.77
C HIS A 107 -3.96 3.68 -5.55
N VAL A 108 -2.92 2.99 -5.02
CA VAL A 108 -3.02 1.59 -4.58
C VAL A 108 -3.99 1.44 -3.42
N ASN A 109 -3.91 2.29 -2.39
CA ASN A 109 -4.83 2.27 -1.25
C ASN A 109 -6.30 2.44 -1.68
N ARG A 110 -6.58 3.37 -2.59
CA ARG A 110 -7.91 3.54 -3.18
C ARG A 110 -8.36 2.33 -4.00
N GLY A 111 -7.47 1.76 -4.82
CA GLY A 111 -7.76 0.54 -5.59
C GLY A 111 -8.12 -0.63 -4.70
N MET A 112 -7.30 -0.89 -3.68
CA MET A 112 -7.50 -1.97 -2.71
C MET A 112 -8.72 -1.74 -1.81
N SER A 113 -9.02 -0.48 -1.46
CA SER A 113 -10.23 -0.11 -0.70
C SER A 113 -11.53 -0.42 -1.46
N ILE A 114 -11.55 -0.27 -2.79
CA ILE A 114 -12.69 -0.70 -3.62
C ILE A 114 -12.92 -2.22 -3.45
N SER A 115 -11.86 -3.02 -3.52
CA SER A 115 -11.93 -4.47 -3.36
C SER A 115 -12.31 -4.90 -1.94
N ILE A 116 -11.80 -4.23 -0.92
CA ILE A 116 -12.18 -4.49 0.49
C ILE A 116 -13.66 -4.19 0.70
N ASN A 117 -14.18 -3.09 0.17
CA ASN A 117 -15.60 -2.73 0.26
C ASN A 117 -16.49 -3.70 -0.53
N SER A 118 -16.06 -4.13 -1.71
CA SER A 118 -16.73 -5.18 -2.50
C SER A 118 -16.91 -6.48 -1.71
N ILE A 119 -15.92 -6.88 -0.90
CA ILE A 119 -16.07 -8.05 -0.01
C ILE A 119 -17.07 -7.78 1.13
N ILE A 120 -17.12 -6.57 1.70
CA ILE A 120 -18.11 -6.22 2.73
C ILE A 120 -19.53 -6.35 2.17
N ASN A 121 -19.77 -5.78 0.98
CA ASN A 121 -21.06 -5.82 0.31
C ASN A 121 -21.43 -7.26 -0.10
N THR A 122 -20.53 -7.98 -0.77
CA THR A 122 -20.70 -9.41 -1.13
C THR A 122 -21.05 -10.24 0.10
N LYS A 123 -20.35 -10.07 1.22
CA LYS A 123 -20.63 -10.78 2.48
C LYS A 123 -22.03 -10.45 3.00
N LYS A 124 -22.45 -9.18 2.97
CA LYS A 124 -23.80 -8.75 3.40
C LYS A 124 -24.89 -9.34 2.51
N SER A 125 -24.73 -9.27 1.19
CA SER A 125 -25.66 -9.87 0.22
C SER A 125 -25.72 -11.39 0.38
N TYR A 126 -24.59 -12.05 0.67
CA TYR A 126 -24.54 -13.49 0.94
C TYR A 126 -25.25 -13.87 2.24
N GLN A 127 -25.13 -13.07 3.31
CA GLN A 127 -25.90 -13.25 4.55
C GLN A 127 -27.41 -13.16 4.30
N ILE A 128 -27.86 -12.21 3.47
CA ILE A 128 -29.27 -12.07 3.09
C ILE A 128 -29.73 -13.30 2.28
N SER A 129 -28.98 -13.68 1.24
CA SER A 129 -29.27 -14.84 0.40
C SER A 129 -29.34 -16.14 1.22
N MET A 130 -28.38 -16.40 2.11
CA MET A 130 -28.39 -17.61 2.94
C MET A 130 -29.55 -17.60 3.95
N GLY A 131 -29.93 -16.43 4.47
CA GLY A 131 -31.12 -16.27 5.32
C GLY A 131 -32.45 -16.50 4.59
N GLN A 132 -32.54 -16.20 3.29
CA GLN A 132 -33.70 -16.61 2.48
C GLN A 132 -33.70 -18.12 2.25
N ILE A 133 -32.54 -18.72 1.95
CA ILE A 133 -32.39 -20.17 1.74
C ILE A 133 -32.72 -20.96 3.02
N SER A 134 -32.41 -20.45 4.22
CA SER A 134 -32.80 -21.10 5.48
C SER A 134 -34.30 -21.05 5.74
N GLN A 135 -34.95 -19.90 5.55
CA GLN A 135 -36.40 -19.76 5.70
C GLN A 135 -37.16 -20.62 4.66
N PHE A 136 -36.64 -20.68 3.43
CA PHE A 136 -37.17 -21.52 2.35
C PHE A 136 -37.14 -23.01 2.71
N GLN A 137 -36.02 -23.50 3.25
CA GLN A 137 -35.87 -24.89 3.67
C GLN A 137 -36.70 -25.23 4.91
N GLU A 138 -36.81 -24.32 5.88
CA GLU A 138 -37.67 -24.49 7.06
C GLU A 138 -39.15 -24.58 6.64
N ALA A 139 -39.58 -23.73 5.71
CA ALA A 139 -40.92 -23.83 5.13
C ALA A 139 -41.12 -25.19 4.42
N ALA A 140 -40.18 -25.64 3.59
CA ALA A 140 -40.27 -26.92 2.89
C ALA A 140 -40.40 -28.13 3.85
N LEU A 141 -39.63 -28.13 4.95
CA LEU A 141 -39.71 -29.15 5.99
C LEU A 141 -41.10 -29.20 6.64
N ASN A 142 -41.67 -28.03 6.96
CA ASN A 142 -43.01 -27.95 7.56
C ASN A 142 -44.08 -28.39 6.55
N THR A 143 -44.03 -27.93 5.30
CA THR A 143 -44.97 -28.38 4.24
C THR A 143 -44.90 -29.90 4.04
N THR A 144 -43.72 -30.52 4.16
CA THR A 144 -43.55 -31.99 4.09
C THR A 144 -44.22 -32.72 5.26
N VAL A 145 -44.34 -32.10 6.44
CA VAL A 145 -45.10 -32.64 7.58
C VAL A 145 -46.60 -32.51 7.33
N ASP A 146 -47.06 -31.33 6.91
CA ASP A 146 -48.50 -31.09 6.72
C ASP A 146 -49.11 -31.80 5.51
N LEU A 147 -48.30 -32.10 4.48
CA LEU A 147 -48.66 -33.04 3.42
C LEU A 147 -48.88 -34.46 3.93
N LYS A 148 -48.06 -34.94 4.87
CA LYS A 148 -48.22 -36.28 5.49
C LYS A 148 -49.40 -36.33 6.46
N ASN A 149 -49.66 -35.23 7.18
CA ASN A 149 -50.89 -35.06 7.95
C ASN A 149 -52.14 -35.16 7.04
N LEU A 150 -52.10 -34.55 5.85
CA LEU A 150 -53.15 -34.66 4.84
C LEU A 150 -53.27 -36.10 4.27
N GLU A 151 -52.15 -36.80 4.08
CA GLU A 151 -52.08 -38.20 3.63
C GLU A 151 -52.78 -39.15 4.62
N ASP A 152 -52.47 -39.05 5.91
CA ASP A 152 -53.14 -39.80 6.98
C ASP A 152 -54.65 -39.49 7.09
N ILE A 153 -55.04 -38.23 6.88
CA ILE A 153 -56.47 -37.83 6.85
C ILE A 153 -57.17 -38.43 5.64
N VAL A 154 -56.56 -38.40 4.44
CA VAL A 154 -57.09 -39.00 3.21
C VAL A 154 -57.23 -40.52 3.37
N HIS A 155 -56.22 -41.21 3.89
CA HIS A 155 -56.29 -42.64 4.20
C HIS A 155 -57.38 -42.97 5.24
N THR A 156 -57.66 -42.07 6.18
CA THR A 156 -58.70 -42.26 7.20
C THR A 156 -60.11 -42.05 6.64
N GLU A 157 -60.31 -41.00 5.85
CA GLU A 157 -61.60 -40.69 5.22
C GLU A 157 -61.92 -41.59 4.01
N SER A 158 -60.91 -42.09 3.29
CA SER A 158 -61.10 -42.99 2.13
C SER A 158 -61.90 -44.25 2.47
N LYS A 159 -61.80 -44.73 3.72
CA LYS A 159 -62.58 -45.85 4.28
C LYS A 159 -64.10 -45.61 4.25
N LYS A 160 -64.55 -44.37 4.03
CA LYS A 160 -65.96 -43.98 3.91
C LYS A 160 -66.42 -43.83 2.46
N THR A 161 -65.51 -43.70 1.49
CA THR A 161 -65.84 -43.51 0.06
C THR A 161 -65.73 -44.83 -0.72
N LYS A 162 -66.41 -44.90 -1.88
CA LYS A 162 -66.41 -46.11 -2.74
C LYS A 162 -65.52 -45.98 -3.99
N ASN A 163 -65.01 -44.78 -4.26
CA ASN A 163 -64.28 -44.46 -5.50
C ASN A 163 -62.77 -44.72 -5.37
N ALA A 164 -62.40 -45.99 -5.18
CA ALA A 164 -61.01 -46.40 -4.92
C ALA A 164 -60.01 -45.92 -5.98
N THR A 165 -60.40 -45.85 -7.26
CA THR A 165 -59.57 -45.32 -8.35
C THR A 165 -59.26 -43.83 -8.23
N ILE A 166 -60.17 -43.02 -7.69
CA ILE A 166 -59.94 -41.59 -7.45
C ILE A 166 -59.02 -41.42 -6.24
N VAL A 167 -59.24 -42.21 -5.17
CA VAL A 167 -58.35 -42.23 -4.00
C VAL A 167 -56.92 -42.57 -4.43
N GLN A 168 -56.71 -43.57 -5.30
CA GLN A 168 -55.38 -43.94 -5.80
C GLN A 168 -54.72 -42.82 -6.64
N GLN A 169 -55.49 -41.96 -7.32
CA GLN A 169 -54.94 -40.80 -8.03
C GLN A 169 -54.57 -39.66 -7.07
N ILE A 170 -55.37 -39.43 -6.02
CA ILE A 170 -55.05 -38.49 -4.94
C ILE A 170 -53.75 -38.91 -4.25
N ASP A 171 -53.64 -40.19 -3.89
CA ASP A 171 -52.47 -40.86 -3.31
C ASP A 171 -51.21 -40.58 -4.13
N GLN A 172 -51.20 -40.95 -5.41
CA GLN A 172 -50.08 -40.75 -6.33
C GLN A 172 -49.64 -39.28 -6.47
N ILE A 173 -50.59 -38.34 -6.53
CA ILE A 173 -50.26 -36.91 -6.64
C ILE A 173 -49.71 -36.38 -5.31
N LEU A 174 -50.27 -36.83 -4.18
CA LEU A 174 -49.84 -36.43 -2.85
C LEU A 174 -48.42 -36.92 -2.56
N THR A 175 -48.11 -38.20 -2.81
CA THR A 175 -46.74 -38.73 -2.70
C THR A 175 -45.78 -37.96 -3.61
N ASN A 176 -46.15 -37.66 -4.86
CA ASN A 176 -45.30 -36.92 -5.80
C ASN A 176 -45.00 -35.47 -5.34
N ILE A 177 -45.96 -34.79 -4.72
CA ILE A 177 -45.74 -33.47 -4.11
C ILE A 177 -44.86 -33.59 -2.86
N THR A 178 -45.14 -34.57 -1.99
CA THR A 178 -44.37 -34.84 -0.77
C THR A 178 -42.90 -35.14 -1.08
N ASP A 179 -42.63 -36.03 -2.03
CA ASP A 179 -41.27 -36.37 -2.47
C ASP A 179 -40.58 -35.16 -3.10
N GLY A 180 -41.27 -34.36 -3.93
CA GLY A 180 -40.72 -33.15 -4.52
C GLY A 180 -40.24 -32.13 -3.47
N ILE A 181 -41.03 -31.88 -2.43
CA ILE A 181 -40.67 -30.94 -1.35
C ILE A 181 -39.64 -31.54 -0.39
N ASP A 182 -39.70 -32.84 -0.10
CA ASP A 182 -38.69 -33.55 0.70
C ASP A 182 -37.31 -33.55 0.01
N ILE A 183 -37.26 -33.69 -1.33
CA ILE A 183 -36.04 -33.51 -2.13
C ILE A 183 -35.50 -32.08 -2.02
N ILE A 184 -36.37 -31.06 -2.09
CA ILE A 184 -35.97 -29.65 -1.90
C ILE A 184 -35.37 -29.46 -0.50
N ALA A 185 -36.02 -29.97 0.54
CA ALA A 185 -35.58 -29.84 1.93
C ALA A 185 -34.23 -30.56 2.19
N LYS A 186 -34.06 -31.77 1.65
CA LYS A 186 -32.82 -32.56 1.75
C LYS A 186 -31.66 -31.91 1.01
N ASN A 187 -31.88 -31.49 -0.24
CA ASN A 187 -30.84 -30.87 -1.07
C ASN A 187 -30.43 -29.51 -0.50
N GLY A 188 -31.38 -28.70 -0.04
CA GLY A 188 -31.11 -27.43 0.65
C GLY A 188 -30.19 -27.62 1.86
N LYS A 189 -30.45 -28.65 2.68
CA LYS A 189 -29.65 -28.92 3.89
C LYS A 189 -28.21 -29.29 3.55
N LEU A 190 -28.01 -30.02 2.45
CA LEU A 190 -26.69 -30.36 1.91
C LEU A 190 -25.99 -29.15 1.28
N PHE A 191 -26.74 -28.24 0.65
CA PHE A 191 -26.22 -26.95 0.19
C PHE A 191 -25.73 -26.09 1.37
N GLN A 192 -26.56 -25.90 2.40
CA GLN A 192 -26.18 -25.15 3.61
C GLN A 192 -24.91 -25.71 4.26
N SER A 193 -24.84 -27.04 4.46
CA SER A 193 -23.64 -27.66 5.07
C SER A 193 -22.38 -27.58 4.21
N LYS A 194 -22.51 -27.46 2.87
CA LYS A 194 -21.36 -27.20 1.98
C LYS A 194 -20.85 -25.76 2.12
N HIS A 195 -21.72 -24.81 2.44
CA HIS A 195 -21.47 -23.37 2.33
C HIS A 195 -21.41 -22.63 3.71
N ASP A 196 -21.19 -23.37 4.80
CA ASP A 196 -21.17 -22.85 6.18
C ASP A 196 -19.97 -21.91 6.49
N ASP A 197 -18.72 -22.32 6.18
CA ASP A 197 -17.52 -21.46 6.37
C ASP A 197 -17.34 -20.41 5.24
N ASP A 198 -18.27 -20.26 4.31
CA ASP A 198 -18.17 -19.25 3.25
C ASP A 198 -18.10 -17.82 3.83
N LEU A 199 -18.94 -17.56 4.84
CA LEU A 199 -18.95 -16.29 5.56
C LEU A 199 -17.68 -16.06 6.39
N GLY A 200 -17.08 -17.15 6.90
CA GLY A 200 -15.78 -17.13 7.57
C GLY A 200 -14.64 -16.86 6.58
N THR A 201 -14.69 -17.48 5.41
CA THR A 201 -13.73 -17.34 4.30
C THR A 201 -13.71 -15.91 3.75
N LEU A 202 -14.87 -15.33 3.44
CA LEU A 202 -14.95 -13.92 3.03
C LEU A 202 -14.40 -12.96 4.11
N ASP A 203 -14.66 -13.24 5.39
CA ASP A 203 -14.16 -12.42 6.50
C ASP A 203 -12.64 -12.58 6.71
N ARG A 204 -12.10 -13.78 6.51
CA ARG A 204 -10.67 -14.13 6.54
C ARG A 204 -9.91 -13.38 5.45
N ILE A 205 -10.43 -13.41 4.22
CA ILE A 205 -9.88 -12.67 3.06
C ILE A 205 -9.95 -11.16 3.34
N ARG A 206 -11.11 -10.63 3.75
CA ARG A 206 -11.29 -9.20 4.10
C ARG A 206 -10.27 -8.75 5.16
N LYS A 207 -10.10 -9.51 6.24
CA LYS A 207 -9.15 -9.21 7.32
C LYS A 207 -7.71 -9.19 6.82
N PHE A 208 -7.31 -10.19 6.05
CA PHE A 208 -5.97 -10.26 5.47
C PHE A 208 -5.67 -9.06 4.56
N LEU A 209 -6.54 -8.76 3.60
CA LEU A 209 -6.39 -7.60 2.71
C LEU A 209 -6.37 -6.27 3.49
N SER A 210 -7.27 -6.10 4.45
CA SER A 210 -7.40 -4.86 5.23
C SER A 210 -6.23 -4.61 6.19
N LEU A 211 -5.62 -5.65 6.75
CA LEU A 211 -4.42 -5.51 7.58
C LEU A 211 -3.20 -5.22 6.71
N TYR A 212 -2.95 -6.06 5.69
CA TYR A 212 -1.84 -5.90 4.77
C TYR A 212 -1.81 -4.50 4.13
N GLU A 213 -2.95 -4.03 3.63
CA GLU A 213 -3.02 -2.72 2.96
C GLU A 213 -2.81 -1.56 3.93
N SER A 214 -3.40 -1.63 5.14
CA SER A 214 -3.22 -0.59 6.17
C SER A 214 -1.75 -0.47 6.60
N GLU A 215 -1.07 -1.60 6.82
CA GLU A 215 0.36 -1.63 7.14
C GLU A 215 1.22 -1.13 5.97
N ARG A 216 0.97 -1.63 4.74
CA ARG A 216 1.67 -1.24 3.51
C ARG A 216 1.57 0.27 3.26
N TRP A 217 0.35 0.80 3.32
CA TRP A 217 0.07 2.22 3.09
C TRP A 217 0.74 3.09 4.15
N ALA A 218 0.54 2.80 5.45
CA ALA A 218 1.08 3.62 6.54
C ALA A 218 2.61 3.62 6.56
N PHE A 219 3.24 2.45 6.38
CA PHE A 219 4.69 2.31 6.31
C PHE A 219 5.30 3.17 5.19
N LEU A 220 4.70 3.14 4.00
CA LEU A 220 5.18 3.93 2.86
C LEU A 220 4.90 5.43 3.02
N VAL A 221 3.74 5.84 3.55
CA VAL A 221 3.46 7.26 3.88
C VAL A 221 4.52 7.80 4.85
N ILE A 222 4.85 7.05 5.91
CA ILE A 222 5.83 7.47 6.93
C ILE A 222 7.24 7.59 6.32
N LEU A 223 7.73 6.57 5.60
CA LEU A 223 9.08 6.60 5.02
C LEU A 223 9.23 7.67 3.92
N LEU A 224 8.22 7.86 3.08
CA LEU A 224 8.20 8.93 2.08
C LEU A 224 8.15 10.32 2.73
N SER A 225 7.40 10.48 3.83
CA SER A 225 7.34 11.76 4.58
C SER A 225 8.66 12.09 5.27
N ILE A 226 9.35 11.11 5.86
CA ILE A 226 10.72 11.29 6.41
C ILE A 226 11.68 11.70 5.28
N THR A 227 11.55 11.09 4.10
CA THR A 227 12.36 11.41 2.92
C THR A 227 12.11 12.83 2.41
N MET A 228 10.85 13.31 2.39
CA MET A 228 10.50 14.71 2.10
C MET A 228 11.22 15.68 3.04
N CYS A 229 11.16 15.43 4.35
CA CYS A 229 11.77 16.30 5.37
C CYS A 229 13.29 16.41 5.22
N VAL A 230 13.99 15.32 4.88
CA VAL A 230 15.46 15.37 4.68
C VAL A 230 15.84 15.99 3.32
N LEU A 231 15.07 15.77 2.25
CA LEU A 231 15.26 16.52 1.01
C LEU A 231 15.07 18.03 1.22
N PHE A 232 14.15 18.44 2.10
CA PHE A 232 13.92 19.84 2.43
C PHE A 232 15.09 20.47 3.18
N THR A 233 15.61 19.80 4.21
CA THR A 233 16.82 20.29 4.91
C THR A 233 18.05 20.31 3.98
N GLY A 234 18.14 19.38 3.02
CA GLY A 234 19.11 19.40 1.93
C GLY A 234 19.03 20.65 1.05
N VAL A 235 17.84 20.98 0.54
CA VAL A 235 17.61 22.22 -0.24
C VAL A 235 18.01 23.45 0.56
N VAL A 236 17.59 23.57 1.82
CA VAL A 236 17.96 24.69 2.69
C VAL A 236 19.48 24.78 2.88
N ALA A 237 20.18 23.64 3.04
CA ALA A 237 21.64 23.60 3.13
C ALA A 237 22.35 24.04 1.84
N PHE A 238 21.83 23.67 0.67
CA PHE A 238 22.40 24.06 -0.64
C PHE A 238 22.13 25.53 -0.98
N CYS A 239 20.95 26.05 -0.64
CA CYS A 239 20.61 27.47 -0.78
C CYS A 239 21.47 28.35 0.14
N LYS A 240 21.66 27.95 1.41
CA LYS A 240 22.58 28.61 2.35
C LYS A 240 24.07 28.33 2.06
N GLN A 241 24.39 27.52 1.05
CA GLN A 241 25.76 27.13 0.65
C GLN A 241 26.62 26.65 1.85
N SER A 242 26.01 25.96 2.81
CA SER A 242 26.64 25.65 4.10
C SER A 242 27.48 24.38 4.01
N LYS A 243 28.80 24.48 4.29
CA LYS A 243 29.67 23.30 4.40
C LYS A 243 29.18 22.30 5.46
N LYS A 244 28.77 22.80 6.64
CA LYS A 244 28.23 21.96 7.73
C LYS A 244 26.94 21.26 7.28
N GLY A 245 26.01 22.00 6.67
CA GLY A 245 24.76 21.45 6.15
C GLY A 245 24.97 20.40 5.06
N ALA A 246 25.88 20.63 4.10
CA ALA A 246 26.18 19.68 3.04
C ALA A 246 26.77 18.35 3.55
N VAL A 247 27.60 18.39 4.60
CA VAL A 247 28.16 17.17 5.23
C VAL A 247 27.08 16.40 6.00
N VAL A 248 26.26 17.09 6.81
CA VAL A 248 25.16 16.45 7.56
C VAL A 248 24.11 15.86 6.61
N PHE A 249 23.73 16.60 5.57
CA PHE A 249 22.83 16.09 4.53
C PHE A 249 23.43 14.86 3.82
N SER A 250 24.74 14.87 3.49
CA SER A 250 25.40 13.70 2.89
C SER A 250 25.30 12.49 3.81
N ALA A 251 25.52 12.66 5.12
CA ALA A 251 25.45 11.58 6.12
C ALA A 251 24.03 10.99 6.21
N ILE A 252 23.00 11.81 6.41
CA ILE A 252 21.61 11.34 6.52
C ILE A 252 21.12 10.77 5.17
N GLY A 253 21.55 11.37 4.06
CA GLY A 253 21.23 10.94 2.71
C GLY A 253 21.73 9.54 2.36
N PHE A 254 22.85 9.07 2.92
CA PHE A 254 23.28 7.67 2.78
C PHE A 254 22.25 6.68 3.34
N PHE A 255 21.68 6.96 4.52
CA PHE A 255 20.67 6.08 5.13
C PHE A 255 19.37 6.06 4.30
N ILE A 256 18.92 7.22 3.84
CA ILE A 256 17.75 7.31 2.95
C ILE A 256 18.00 6.61 1.61
N PHE A 257 19.20 6.72 1.05
CA PHE A 257 19.58 6.01 -0.17
C PHE A 257 19.45 4.49 0.00
N VAL A 258 19.97 3.94 1.10
CA VAL A 258 19.82 2.52 1.44
C VAL A 258 18.35 2.13 1.59
N VAL A 259 17.54 2.90 2.33
CA VAL A 259 16.10 2.63 2.50
C VAL A 259 15.35 2.65 1.17
N VAL A 260 15.54 3.68 0.34
CA VAL A 260 14.90 3.81 -0.98
C VAL A 260 15.27 2.65 -1.90
N TRP A 261 16.53 2.21 -1.92
CA TRP A 261 16.94 1.09 -2.75
C TRP A 261 16.50 -0.28 -2.19
N ILE A 262 16.37 -0.44 -0.87
CA ILE A 262 15.69 -1.62 -0.28
C ILE A 262 14.21 -1.63 -0.70
N LEU A 263 13.53 -0.48 -0.67
CA LEU A 263 12.14 -0.36 -1.13
C LEU A 263 12.00 -0.73 -2.61
N ILE A 264 12.88 -0.26 -3.50
CA ILE A 264 12.92 -0.69 -4.92
C ILE A 264 13.11 -2.22 -5.00
N SER A 265 14.09 -2.75 -4.26
CA SER A 265 14.49 -4.17 -4.28
C SER A 265 13.39 -5.13 -3.83
N VAL A 266 12.49 -4.70 -2.94
CA VAL A 266 11.34 -5.49 -2.47
C VAL A 266 10.08 -5.21 -3.31
N SER A 267 9.88 -3.96 -3.74
CA SER A 267 8.67 -3.58 -4.49
C SER A 267 8.64 -4.15 -5.91
N LEU A 268 9.79 -4.35 -6.55
CA LEU A 268 9.88 -4.99 -7.87
C LEU A 268 9.31 -6.43 -7.88
N PRO A 269 9.81 -7.40 -7.08
CA PRO A 269 9.27 -8.76 -7.06
C PRO A 269 7.83 -8.81 -6.53
N VAL A 270 7.43 -7.93 -5.61
CA VAL A 270 6.02 -7.82 -5.17
C VAL A 270 5.12 -7.36 -6.32
N THR A 271 5.53 -6.36 -7.11
CA THR A 271 4.75 -5.87 -8.27
C THR A 271 4.63 -6.94 -9.36
N ILE A 272 5.71 -7.69 -9.63
CA ILE A 272 5.68 -8.84 -10.54
C ILE A 272 4.67 -9.87 -10.03
N ALA A 273 4.81 -10.34 -8.78
CA ALA A 273 3.92 -11.34 -8.21
C ALA A 273 2.45 -10.92 -8.22
N PHE A 274 2.15 -9.65 -7.94
CA PHE A 274 0.80 -9.12 -7.96
C PHE A 274 0.22 -9.03 -9.38
N ALA A 275 1.05 -8.70 -10.38
CA ALA A 275 0.65 -8.73 -11.79
C ALA A 275 0.40 -10.15 -12.31
N ASP A 276 1.20 -11.13 -11.86
CA ASP A 276 1.06 -12.54 -12.26
C ASP A 276 -0.16 -13.21 -11.60
N PHE A 277 -0.47 -12.89 -10.34
CA PHE A 277 -1.75 -13.26 -9.71
C PHE A 277 -2.95 -12.80 -10.55
N CYS A 278 -2.88 -11.56 -11.06
CA CYS A 278 -3.88 -10.97 -11.94
C CYS A 278 -3.87 -11.48 -13.39
N ARG A 279 -2.97 -12.41 -13.72
CA ARG A 279 -2.92 -13.07 -15.03
C ARG A 279 -3.38 -14.52 -14.94
N ASP A 280 -2.75 -15.30 -14.06
CA ASP A 280 -2.84 -16.76 -14.01
C ASP A 280 -3.04 -17.29 -12.57
N GLY A 281 -3.42 -16.43 -11.60
CA GLY A 281 -3.56 -16.77 -10.17
C GLY A 281 -4.78 -17.63 -9.78
N ASP A 282 -5.47 -18.19 -10.77
CA ASP A 282 -6.79 -18.83 -10.64
C ASP A 282 -6.78 -20.09 -9.73
N GLU A 283 -5.67 -20.84 -9.70
CA GLU A 283 -5.45 -21.95 -8.75
C GLU A 283 -5.38 -21.45 -7.30
N VAL A 284 -4.69 -20.33 -7.05
CA VAL A 284 -4.57 -19.72 -5.71
C VAL A 284 -5.91 -19.11 -5.29
N THR A 285 -6.67 -18.52 -6.22
CA THR A 285 -8.05 -18.08 -5.95
C THR A 285 -8.94 -19.27 -5.56
N ARG A 286 -8.86 -20.41 -6.28
CA ARG A 286 -9.62 -21.63 -5.95
C ARG A 286 -9.22 -22.21 -4.58
N LYS A 287 -7.92 -22.28 -4.28
CA LYS A 287 -7.36 -22.71 -2.98
C LYS A 287 -7.87 -21.87 -1.80
N ASN A 288 -8.06 -20.57 -2.01
CA ASN A 288 -8.49 -19.62 -0.97
C ASN A 288 -10.01 -19.44 -0.84
N LEU A 289 -10.79 -19.62 -1.92
CA LEU A 289 -12.26 -19.47 -1.90
C LEU A 289 -12.98 -20.80 -1.63
N GLY A 290 -12.36 -21.95 -1.93
CA GLY A 290 -12.99 -23.26 -1.75
C GLY A 290 -14.34 -23.35 -2.48
N ASN A 291 -15.41 -23.63 -1.73
CA ASN A 291 -16.77 -23.78 -2.27
C ASN A 291 -17.35 -22.50 -2.88
N LEU A 292 -16.86 -21.31 -2.51
CA LEU A 292 -17.27 -20.03 -3.11
C LEU A 292 -16.75 -19.83 -4.54
N TYR A 293 -15.71 -20.55 -4.96
CA TYR A 293 -15.01 -20.28 -6.22
C TYR A 293 -15.94 -20.37 -7.45
N GLU A 294 -16.76 -21.41 -7.54
CA GLU A 294 -17.73 -21.61 -8.63
C GLU A 294 -18.78 -20.47 -8.66
N THR A 295 -19.28 -20.09 -7.48
CA THR A 295 -20.26 -19.00 -7.30
C THR A 295 -19.68 -17.64 -7.68
N VAL A 296 -18.44 -17.34 -7.31
CA VAL A 296 -17.76 -16.08 -7.66
C VAL A 296 -17.43 -16.03 -9.15
N GLN A 297 -17.00 -17.13 -9.77
CA GLN A 297 -16.77 -17.17 -11.22
C GLN A 297 -18.06 -17.00 -12.03
N PHE A 298 -19.20 -17.53 -11.55
CA PHE A 298 -20.51 -17.22 -12.11
C PHE A 298 -20.82 -15.71 -12.03
N TYR A 299 -20.74 -15.09 -10.85
CA TYR A 299 -21.05 -13.67 -10.70
C TYR A 299 -20.09 -12.75 -11.47
N ASN A 300 -18.83 -13.13 -11.64
CA ASN A 300 -17.84 -12.41 -12.44
C ASN A 300 -18.13 -12.44 -13.96
N THR A 301 -18.94 -13.38 -14.44
CA THR A 301 -19.17 -13.61 -15.89
C THR A 301 -20.63 -13.51 -16.34
N CYS A 302 -21.59 -13.56 -15.41
CA CYS A 302 -23.01 -13.39 -15.70
C CYS A 302 -23.32 -11.95 -16.15
N VAL A 303 -24.37 -11.76 -16.96
CA VAL A 303 -24.83 -10.42 -17.39
C VAL A 303 -25.85 -9.89 -16.36
N PRO A 304 -25.68 -8.69 -15.77
CA PRO A 304 -26.54 -8.16 -14.70
C PRO A 304 -27.89 -7.64 -15.20
N VAL A 305 -28.64 -8.50 -15.90
CA VAL A 305 -30.04 -8.23 -16.28
C VAL A 305 -30.93 -8.35 -15.03
N PRO A 306 -31.89 -7.44 -14.79
CA PRO A 306 -32.84 -7.52 -13.67
C PRO A 306 -33.93 -8.57 -13.93
N THR A 307 -33.51 -9.84 -14.02
CA THR A 307 -34.33 -11.03 -14.28
C THR A 307 -34.07 -12.08 -13.21
N HIS A 308 -35.14 -12.66 -12.66
CA HIS A 308 -35.08 -13.61 -11.53
C HIS A 308 -34.57 -15.01 -11.87
N ASP A 309 -34.27 -15.29 -13.15
CA ASP A 309 -33.82 -16.60 -13.64
C ASP A 309 -32.29 -16.72 -13.74
N ASN A 310 -31.56 -15.60 -13.66
CA ASN A 310 -30.10 -15.57 -13.83
C ASN A 310 -29.37 -15.88 -12.52
N LEU A 311 -29.42 -17.15 -12.13
CA LEU A 311 -28.93 -17.71 -10.86
C LEU A 311 -27.74 -18.66 -11.05
N PRO A 312 -26.92 -18.87 -9.99
CA PRO A 312 -26.00 -20.01 -9.92
C PRO A 312 -26.74 -21.34 -10.13
N LEU A 313 -26.14 -22.26 -10.90
CA LEU A 313 -26.75 -23.53 -11.31
C LEU A 313 -27.27 -24.39 -10.14
N SER A 314 -26.61 -24.32 -8.98
CA SER A 314 -27.05 -24.98 -7.74
C SER A 314 -28.42 -24.45 -7.29
N ILE A 315 -28.57 -23.13 -7.16
CA ILE A 315 -29.77 -22.47 -6.65
C ILE A 315 -30.90 -22.56 -7.68
N ALA A 316 -30.59 -22.34 -8.96
CA ALA A 316 -31.55 -22.47 -10.07
C ALA A 316 -32.23 -23.85 -10.08
N ARG A 317 -31.47 -24.93 -9.86
CA ARG A 317 -32.00 -26.30 -9.76
C ARG A 317 -32.87 -26.54 -8.52
N HIS A 318 -32.61 -25.87 -7.40
CA HIS A 318 -33.46 -25.99 -6.21
C HIS A 318 -34.80 -25.28 -6.39
N VAL A 319 -34.80 -24.07 -6.97
CA VAL A 319 -36.01 -23.29 -7.23
C VAL A 319 -36.89 -23.96 -8.28
N ALA A 320 -36.30 -24.50 -9.36
CA ALA A 320 -37.04 -25.11 -10.47
C ALA A 320 -37.90 -26.33 -10.07
N LEU A 321 -37.56 -27.03 -8.99
CA LEU A 321 -38.34 -28.17 -8.47
C LEU A 321 -39.76 -27.80 -8.01
N LEU A 322 -40.05 -26.51 -7.81
CA LEU A 322 -41.39 -26.04 -7.41
C LEU A 322 -42.33 -25.75 -8.59
N ASN A 323 -41.83 -25.70 -9.83
CA ASN A 323 -42.61 -25.20 -10.97
C ASN A 323 -43.88 -26.05 -11.25
N ASP A 324 -43.81 -27.36 -11.02
CA ASP A 324 -44.90 -28.31 -11.31
C ASP A 324 -45.86 -28.52 -10.12
N ILE A 325 -45.49 -28.04 -8.92
CA ILE A 325 -46.28 -28.24 -7.69
C ILE A 325 -47.62 -27.47 -7.70
N PRO A 326 -47.71 -26.20 -8.16
CA PRO A 326 -49.00 -25.49 -8.26
C PRO A 326 -50.02 -26.22 -9.15
N ALA A 327 -49.55 -26.76 -10.29
CA ALA A 327 -50.39 -27.53 -11.19
C ALA A 327 -50.87 -28.82 -10.50
N SER A 328 -49.94 -29.56 -9.87
CA SER A 328 -50.21 -30.79 -9.13
C SER A 328 -51.22 -30.57 -7.99
N LYS A 329 -51.07 -29.50 -7.19
CA LYS A 329 -52.01 -29.12 -6.12
C LYS A 329 -53.39 -28.78 -6.68
N SER A 330 -53.47 -28.05 -7.79
CA SER A 330 -54.76 -27.73 -8.44
C SER A 330 -55.51 -28.96 -8.98
N GLN A 331 -54.78 -30.02 -9.34
CA GLN A 331 -55.36 -31.31 -9.70
C GLN A 331 -55.79 -32.11 -8.46
N LEU A 332 -54.97 -32.10 -7.40
CA LEU A 332 -55.25 -32.73 -6.12
C LEU A 332 -56.56 -32.22 -5.51
N ASP A 333 -56.74 -30.90 -5.44
CA ASP A 333 -57.94 -30.27 -4.86
C ASP A 333 -59.23 -30.68 -5.60
N ARG A 334 -59.20 -30.72 -6.94
CA ARG A 334 -60.34 -31.17 -7.77
C ARG A 334 -60.69 -32.64 -7.53
N LEU A 335 -59.68 -33.50 -7.37
CA LEU A 335 -59.91 -34.92 -7.10
C LEU A 335 -60.44 -35.13 -5.67
N MET A 336 -59.94 -34.37 -4.68
CA MET A 336 -60.44 -34.39 -3.31
C MET A 336 -61.90 -33.93 -3.21
N GLU A 337 -62.28 -32.86 -3.90
CA GLU A 337 -63.66 -32.37 -3.98
C GLU A 337 -64.61 -33.47 -4.49
N VAL A 338 -64.24 -34.13 -5.58
CA VAL A 338 -65.03 -35.23 -6.20
C VAL A 338 -65.04 -36.52 -5.36
N ALA A 339 -63.95 -36.85 -4.65
CA ALA A 339 -63.84 -38.07 -3.86
C ALA A 339 -64.56 -38.00 -2.50
N PHE A 340 -64.64 -36.79 -1.91
CA PHE A 340 -65.04 -36.58 -0.52
C PHE A 340 -66.17 -35.57 -0.31
N ASN A 341 -66.71 -34.96 -1.38
CA ASN A 341 -67.88 -34.07 -1.35
C ASN A 341 -67.72 -32.95 -0.29
N SER A 342 -66.60 -32.24 -0.37
CA SER A 342 -66.24 -31.09 0.48
C SER A 342 -66.29 -31.36 1.99
N SER A 343 -65.74 -32.50 2.44
CA SER A 343 -65.65 -32.79 3.88
C SER A 343 -64.77 -31.77 4.59
N ALA A 344 -65.28 -31.19 5.68
CA ALA A 344 -64.63 -30.06 6.35
C ALA A 344 -63.21 -30.38 6.86
N THR A 345 -62.93 -31.63 7.24
CA THR A 345 -61.60 -32.08 7.67
C THR A 345 -60.58 -32.05 6.53
N ILE A 346 -60.91 -32.57 5.36
CA ILE A 346 -60.03 -32.56 4.18
C ILE A 346 -59.92 -31.15 3.61
N THR A 347 -61.02 -30.41 3.50
CA THR A 347 -61.01 -29.04 2.96
C THR A 347 -60.13 -28.12 3.81
N ASN A 348 -60.22 -28.18 5.13
CA ASN A 348 -59.35 -27.38 6.02
C ASN A 348 -57.87 -27.79 5.90
N SER A 349 -57.56 -29.09 5.86
CA SER A 349 -56.18 -29.58 5.77
C SER A 349 -55.55 -29.28 4.40
N SER A 350 -56.28 -29.47 3.29
CA SER A 350 -55.80 -29.11 1.95
C SER A 350 -55.69 -27.59 1.74
N SER A 351 -56.50 -26.78 2.46
CA SER A 351 -56.31 -25.32 2.51
C SER A 351 -54.99 -24.94 3.16
N ALA A 352 -54.67 -25.51 4.34
CA ALA A 352 -53.41 -25.25 5.03
C ALA A 352 -52.19 -25.61 4.16
N VAL A 353 -52.20 -26.81 3.54
CA VAL A 353 -51.17 -27.22 2.56
C VAL A 353 -51.12 -26.26 1.36
N GLY A 354 -52.23 -25.68 0.93
CA GLY A 354 -52.29 -24.64 -0.10
C GLY A 354 -51.62 -23.32 0.32
N ASP A 355 -51.83 -22.88 1.55
CA ASP A 355 -51.19 -21.70 2.14
C ASP A 355 -49.68 -21.90 2.31
N ASP A 356 -49.24 -23.09 2.75
CA ASP A 356 -47.82 -23.41 2.89
C ASP A 356 -47.11 -23.57 1.53
N ILE A 357 -47.73 -24.18 0.52
CA ILE A 357 -47.20 -24.16 -0.85
C ILE A 357 -47.11 -22.70 -1.36
N THR A 358 -48.11 -21.86 -1.08
CA THR A 358 -48.11 -20.44 -1.46
C THR A 358 -47.00 -19.64 -0.76
N LYS A 359 -46.70 -19.96 0.51
CA LYS A 359 -45.58 -19.41 1.29
C LYS A 359 -44.23 -19.89 0.74
N LEU A 360 -44.12 -21.17 0.37
CA LEU A 360 -42.93 -21.77 -0.20
C LEU A 360 -42.57 -21.15 -1.56
N LEU A 361 -43.55 -20.90 -2.43
CA LEU A 361 -43.38 -20.18 -3.70
C LEU A 361 -42.91 -18.73 -3.50
N LYS A 362 -43.46 -18.01 -2.51
CA LYS A 362 -43.00 -16.64 -2.15
C LYS A 362 -41.54 -16.64 -1.69
N LEU A 363 -41.16 -17.61 -0.86
CA LEU A 363 -39.78 -17.79 -0.40
C LEU A 363 -38.83 -18.19 -1.54
N ALA A 364 -39.28 -19.02 -2.49
CA ALA A 364 -38.51 -19.35 -3.70
C ALA A 364 -38.20 -18.10 -4.55
N GLY A 365 -39.20 -17.23 -4.76
CA GLY A 365 -39.02 -15.95 -5.42
C GLY A 365 -38.06 -15.01 -4.67
N ALA A 366 -38.09 -15.02 -3.34
CA ALA A 366 -37.16 -14.25 -2.51
C ALA A 366 -35.72 -14.80 -2.54
N VAL A 367 -35.54 -16.12 -2.58
CA VAL A 367 -34.26 -16.77 -2.89
C VAL A 367 -33.77 -16.33 -4.27
N SER A 368 -34.59 -16.46 -5.32
CA SER A 368 -34.21 -16.02 -6.68
C SER A 368 -33.79 -14.55 -6.71
N SER A 369 -34.58 -13.65 -6.12
CA SER A 369 -34.27 -12.21 -6.08
C SER A 369 -33.01 -11.87 -5.28
N SER A 370 -32.73 -12.60 -4.19
CA SER A 370 -31.53 -12.37 -3.35
C SER A 370 -30.27 -13.09 -3.84
N SER A 371 -30.39 -14.09 -4.71
CA SER A 371 -29.29 -14.84 -5.34
C SER A 371 -29.10 -14.54 -6.84
N SER A 372 -29.78 -13.52 -7.38
CA SER A 372 -29.68 -13.13 -8.80
C SER A 372 -28.34 -12.46 -9.12
N CYS A 373 -27.88 -12.66 -10.36
CA CYS A 373 -26.65 -12.05 -10.90
C CYS A 373 -26.46 -10.56 -10.54
N TYR A 374 -27.51 -9.73 -10.72
CA TYR A 374 -27.45 -8.29 -10.48
C TYR A 374 -27.19 -7.88 -9.01
N VAL A 375 -27.33 -8.80 -8.05
CA VAL A 375 -27.07 -8.55 -6.62
C VAL A 375 -25.58 -8.62 -6.27
N PHE A 376 -24.79 -9.35 -7.08
CA PHE A 376 -23.39 -9.67 -6.78
C PHE A 376 -22.41 -9.27 -7.89
N HIS A 377 -22.86 -9.15 -9.14
CA HIS A 377 -22.00 -8.90 -10.29
C HIS A 377 -21.12 -7.66 -10.11
N ASP A 378 -21.73 -6.50 -9.79
CA ASP A 378 -21.00 -5.24 -9.65
C ASP A 378 -19.98 -5.30 -8.52
N ASP A 379 -20.28 -5.91 -7.37
CA ASP A 379 -19.31 -6.07 -6.29
C ASP A 379 -18.16 -7.01 -6.69
N VAL A 380 -18.46 -8.15 -7.32
CA VAL A 380 -17.43 -9.11 -7.76
C VAL A 380 -16.53 -8.51 -8.85
N VAL A 381 -17.08 -7.80 -9.82
CA VAL A 381 -16.31 -7.12 -10.86
C VAL A 381 -15.50 -5.96 -10.26
N ASN A 382 -16.05 -5.18 -9.32
CA ASN A 382 -15.31 -4.15 -8.62
C ASN A 382 -14.16 -4.72 -7.75
N PHE A 383 -14.32 -5.92 -7.18
CA PHE A 383 -13.25 -6.61 -6.47
C PHE A 383 -12.04 -6.89 -7.38
N TYR A 384 -12.26 -7.48 -8.55
CA TYR A 384 -11.19 -7.72 -9.53
C TYR A 384 -10.64 -6.41 -10.13
N TYR A 385 -11.49 -5.41 -10.36
CA TYR A 385 -11.08 -4.10 -10.87
C TYR A 385 -10.15 -3.34 -9.91
N GLY A 386 -10.46 -3.32 -8.61
CA GLY A 386 -9.64 -2.66 -7.60
C GLY A 386 -8.23 -3.26 -7.50
N ILE A 387 -8.14 -4.59 -7.39
CA ILE A 387 -6.86 -5.32 -7.32
C ILE A 387 -6.12 -5.26 -8.67
N CYS A 388 -6.71 -5.78 -9.74
CA CYS A 388 -6.00 -6.07 -10.98
C CYS A 388 -5.94 -4.91 -11.98
N ASN A 389 -6.75 -3.86 -11.81
CA ASN A 389 -6.70 -2.67 -12.67
C ASN A 389 -6.08 -1.48 -11.92
N GLN A 390 -6.67 -1.05 -10.80
CA GLN A 390 -6.20 0.11 -10.05
C GLN A 390 -4.87 -0.16 -9.31
N SER A 391 -4.80 -1.20 -8.46
CA SER A 391 -3.61 -1.45 -7.63
C SER A 391 -2.40 -1.90 -8.45
N VAL A 392 -2.57 -2.71 -9.51
CA VAL A 392 -1.46 -3.02 -10.45
C VAL A 392 -0.92 -1.74 -11.11
N ALA A 393 -1.79 -0.83 -11.59
CA ALA A 393 -1.36 0.43 -12.17
C ALA A 393 -0.64 1.33 -11.15
N GLY A 394 -1.17 1.45 -9.94
CA GLY A 394 -0.56 2.23 -8.85
C GLY A 394 0.81 1.70 -8.43
N MET A 395 0.96 0.39 -8.22
CA MET A 395 2.24 -0.25 -7.91
C MET A 395 3.27 -0.03 -9.01
N SER A 396 2.85 -0.07 -10.28
CA SER A 396 3.72 0.18 -11.44
C SER A 396 4.22 1.63 -11.51
N ILE A 397 3.33 2.61 -11.27
CA ILE A 397 3.68 4.03 -11.23
C ILE A 397 4.62 4.30 -10.06
N TYR A 398 4.31 3.79 -8.87
CA TYR A 398 5.13 3.88 -7.67
C TYR A 398 6.54 3.30 -7.88
N LEU A 399 6.63 2.10 -8.47
CA LEU A 399 7.90 1.44 -8.77
C LEU A 399 8.76 2.24 -9.75
N LEU A 400 8.16 2.85 -10.77
CA LEU A 400 8.86 3.71 -11.71
C LEU A 400 9.33 5.02 -11.04
N SER A 401 8.47 5.69 -10.27
CA SER A 401 8.83 6.95 -9.61
C SER A 401 9.86 6.77 -8.49
N ILE A 402 9.80 5.68 -7.72
CA ILE A 402 10.80 5.40 -6.68
C ILE A 402 12.14 4.96 -7.27
N LEU A 403 12.17 4.26 -8.40
CA LEU A 403 13.40 3.96 -9.14
C LEU A 403 14.05 5.25 -9.69
N LEU A 404 13.25 6.15 -10.29
CA LEU A 404 13.74 7.46 -10.74
C LEU A 404 14.23 8.33 -9.57
N LEU A 405 13.52 8.32 -8.43
CA LEU A 405 13.98 8.98 -7.20
C LEU A 405 15.29 8.38 -6.68
N GLY A 406 15.45 7.05 -6.69
CA GLY A 406 16.69 6.37 -6.29
C GLY A 406 17.88 6.71 -7.17
N LEU A 407 17.67 6.90 -8.48
CA LEU A 407 18.70 7.37 -9.42
C LEU A 407 19.02 8.87 -9.26
N LEU A 408 18.01 9.71 -9.01
CA LEU A 408 18.24 11.14 -8.72
C LEU A 408 18.99 11.32 -7.39
N LEU A 409 18.66 10.55 -6.36
CA LEU A 409 19.39 10.49 -5.08
C LEU A 409 20.84 10.03 -5.27
N PHE A 410 21.09 9.02 -6.11
CA PHE A 410 22.44 8.58 -6.47
C PHE A 410 23.28 9.73 -7.04
N ILE A 411 22.75 10.42 -8.06
CA ILE A 411 23.42 11.55 -8.72
C ILE A 411 23.64 12.69 -7.73
N LEU A 412 22.63 13.05 -6.94
CA LEU A 412 22.68 14.12 -5.94
C LEU A 412 23.78 13.84 -4.91
N LEU A 413 23.83 12.63 -4.33
CA LEU A 413 24.86 12.25 -3.35
C LEU A 413 26.26 12.21 -3.97
N LEU A 414 26.42 11.74 -5.21
CA LEU A 414 27.71 11.80 -5.92
C LEU A 414 28.19 13.24 -6.17
N VAL A 415 27.28 14.16 -6.53
CA VAL A 415 27.64 15.57 -6.72
C VAL A 415 28.03 16.20 -5.38
N VAL A 416 27.21 16.06 -4.33
CA VAL A 416 27.52 16.57 -2.97
C VAL A 416 28.86 16.01 -2.46
N SER A 417 29.08 14.70 -2.58
CA SER A 417 30.34 14.04 -2.18
C SER A 417 31.55 14.58 -2.94
N LYS A 418 31.39 14.95 -4.22
CA LYS A 418 32.45 15.58 -5.01
C LYS A 418 32.68 17.05 -4.66
N THR A 419 31.71 17.76 -4.07
CA THR A 419 31.75 19.24 -4.00
C THR A 419 31.54 19.88 -2.63
N TRP A 420 31.25 19.14 -1.56
CA TRP A 420 31.05 19.69 -0.21
C TRP A 420 32.19 20.63 0.25
N ASN A 421 33.43 20.31 -0.12
CA ASN A 421 34.61 21.13 0.19
C ASN A 421 34.66 22.48 -0.54
N LEU A 422 33.86 22.72 -1.59
CA LEU A 422 33.76 24.05 -2.23
C LEU A 422 32.86 25.03 -1.45
N PHE A 423 32.00 24.52 -0.55
CA PHE A 423 31.16 25.33 0.33
C PHE A 423 31.92 25.92 1.53
N SER A 424 33.25 25.79 1.59
CA SER A 424 34.09 26.40 2.63
C SER A 424 34.49 27.86 2.33
N ARG A 425 33.99 28.44 1.23
CA ARG A 425 34.56 29.65 0.59
C ARG A 425 33.68 30.91 0.63
N LEU A 426 32.58 30.87 1.37
CA LEU A 426 32.01 32.07 1.96
C LEU A 426 32.46 32.09 3.43
N PRO A 427 33.37 33.00 3.86
CA PRO A 427 33.32 33.45 5.25
C PRO A 427 31.91 34.03 5.50
N HIS A 428 31.46 34.02 6.76
CA HIS A 428 30.39 34.92 7.13
C HIS A 428 30.90 36.35 6.90
N GLU A 429 30.16 37.15 6.13
CA GLU A 429 30.51 38.54 5.81
C GLU A 429 30.09 39.44 6.98
N TYR A 430 30.61 39.11 8.15
CA TYR A 430 30.90 40.04 9.24
C TYR A 430 32.43 40.07 9.32
N VAL A 431 33.02 40.95 8.51
CA VAL A 431 34.27 41.57 8.92
C VAL A 431 33.84 42.47 10.09
N GLU A 432 34.27 42.13 11.30
CA GLU A 432 34.30 43.12 12.37
C GLU A 432 35.26 44.22 11.87
N VAL A 433 34.67 45.36 11.49
CA VAL A 433 35.45 46.58 11.28
C VAL A 433 35.95 46.94 12.67
N ASP A 434 37.27 46.93 12.85
CA ASP A 434 37.89 47.40 14.07
C ASP A 434 37.53 48.88 14.21
N GLU A 435 36.62 49.22 15.12
CA GLU A 435 36.09 50.59 15.28
C GLU A 435 37.18 51.59 15.73
N ASP A 436 38.36 51.07 16.10
CA ASP A 436 39.57 51.76 16.50
C ASP A 436 40.68 51.81 15.42
N ASP A 437 40.45 51.38 14.16
CA ASP A 437 41.41 51.62 13.05
C ASP A 437 41.20 53.01 12.39
N PRO A 438 42.09 54.00 12.64
CA PRO A 438 41.92 55.35 12.11
C PRO A 438 42.21 55.47 10.59
N PHE A 439 42.66 54.41 9.91
CA PHE A 439 43.02 54.46 8.49
C PHE A 439 41.89 54.08 7.52
N PHE A 440 40.72 53.63 8.02
CA PHE A 440 39.54 53.38 7.19
C PHE A 440 38.41 54.40 7.44
N PRO A 441 38.06 55.26 6.47
CA PRO A 441 37.00 56.24 6.65
C PRO A 441 35.61 55.56 6.72
N ARG A 442 34.81 55.93 7.73
CA ARG A 442 33.45 55.40 7.93
C ARG A 442 32.55 55.65 6.70
N GLY A 443 31.67 54.69 6.43
CA GLY A 443 31.07 54.47 5.12
C GLY A 443 30.31 55.64 4.49
N VAL A 444 30.68 55.97 3.26
CA VAL A 444 29.92 56.78 2.31
C VAL A 444 29.67 55.92 1.06
N ASN A 445 28.39 55.66 0.79
CA ASN A 445 27.77 54.91 -0.32
C ASN A 445 28.66 54.27 -1.42
N ASP A 446 28.54 52.94 -1.53
CA ASP A 446 29.12 52.10 -2.60
C ASP A 446 28.61 52.51 -4.00
N SER A 447 29.47 53.14 -4.81
CA SER A 447 29.30 53.26 -6.28
C SER A 447 30.52 53.83 -7.03
N THR A 448 31.36 54.68 -6.43
CA THR A 448 32.54 55.27 -7.11
C THR A 448 33.79 55.34 -6.24
N ILE A 449 34.66 54.33 -6.33
CA ILE A 449 36.07 54.43 -5.94
C ILE A 449 36.91 54.37 -7.24
N PRO A 450 37.62 55.43 -7.64
CA PRO A 450 38.53 55.37 -8.78
C PRO A 450 39.77 54.54 -8.42
N VAL A 451 40.21 53.71 -9.36
CA VAL A 451 41.46 52.94 -9.23
C VAL A 451 42.64 53.83 -9.59
N ASP A 452 42.96 54.80 -8.72
CA ASP A 452 44.30 55.38 -8.52
C ASP A 452 44.26 56.50 -7.45
N ILE A 453 44.74 56.18 -6.24
CA ILE A 453 45.01 57.18 -5.17
C ILE A 453 46.44 57.06 -4.61
N TYR A 454 47.17 55.97 -4.88
CA TYR A 454 48.58 55.77 -4.50
C TYR A 454 49.52 55.72 -5.71
N GLY A 455 49.38 56.68 -6.61
CA GLY A 455 50.27 56.90 -7.76
C GLY A 455 51.63 57.51 -7.39
N THR A 456 52.34 56.98 -6.39
CA THR A 456 53.68 57.47 -5.98
C THR A 456 54.68 56.34 -5.68
N HIS A 457 55.41 55.97 -6.73
CA HIS A 457 56.77 55.39 -6.74
C HIS A 457 57.38 54.89 -5.41
N VAL A 458 57.08 53.65 -5.01
CA VAL A 458 57.95 52.86 -4.11
C VAL A 458 58.18 51.47 -4.72
N TYR A 459 59.44 51.06 -4.82
CA TYR A 459 59.81 49.72 -5.32
C TYR A 459 59.30 48.62 -4.38
N ASN A 460 58.75 47.54 -4.94
CA ASN A 460 58.44 46.30 -4.21
C ASN A 460 59.35 45.13 -4.70
N PRO A 461 60.58 45.01 -4.20
CA PRO A 461 61.57 44.05 -4.71
C PRO A 461 61.44 42.68 -4.03
N ARG A 462 60.37 41.93 -4.30
CA ARG A 462 60.24 40.50 -3.89
C ARG A 462 59.78 39.55 -5.00
N THR A 463 60.42 39.65 -6.17
CA THR A 463 60.42 38.57 -7.18
C THR A 463 61.78 38.46 -7.88
N ARG A 464 62.65 37.56 -7.40
CA ARG A 464 63.64 36.86 -8.24
C ARG A 464 64.33 35.73 -7.48
N ASP A 465 64.08 34.50 -7.91
CA ASP A 465 65.05 33.42 -7.77
C ASP A 465 66.23 33.69 -8.72
N ARG A 466 67.47 33.68 -8.20
CA ARG A 466 68.64 33.15 -8.93
C ARG A 466 69.80 32.83 -7.99
N THR A 467 70.62 31.87 -8.41
CA THR A 467 71.71 31.20 -7.69
C THR A 467 73.03 32.00 -7.62
N GLU A 468 73.90 31.58 -6.68
CA GLU A 468 75.38 31.72 -6.68
C GLU A 468 75.98 33.12 -6.33
N PRO A 469 77.28 33.24 -5.93
CA PRO A 469 77.68 32.94 -4.55
C PRO A 469 78.68 33.92 -3.88
N SER A 470 78.85 33.77 -2.56
CA SER A 470 80.03 34.09 -1.70
C SER A 470 81.07 35.15 -2.10
N THR A 471 81.31 36.13 -1.20
CA THR A 471 82.69 36.59 -0.86
C THR A 471 82.74 37.21 0.56
N ASN A 472 83.94 37.46 1.09
CA ASN A 472 84.22 37.57 2.54
C ASN A 472 84.42 39.03 3.05
N THR A 473 84.88 39.15 4.32
CA THR A 473 85.49 40.33 5.01
C THR A 473 84.53 41.40 5.60
N THR A 474 84.74 42.00 6.78
CA THR A 474 85.73 41.72 7.87
C THR A 474 85.26 42.25 9.26
N SER A 475 85.55 41.45 10.30
CA SER A 475 85.75 41.62 11.76
C SER A 475 85.41 42.90 12.56
N GLY A 476 85.07 42.69 13.85
CA GLY A 476 85.07 43.71 14.94
C GLY A 476 84.16 43.37 16.15
N THR A 477 84.40 42.29 16.92
CA THR A 477 85.12 42.27 18.23
C THR A 477 84.49 43.07 19.38
N ALA A 478 83.87 42.39 20.36
CA ALA A 478 83.72 42.80 21.78
C ALA A 478 83.09 41.67 22.62
N ASP A 479 83.52 41.51 23.88
CA ASP A 479 83.37 40.31 24.72
C ASP A 479 83.21 40.72 26.23
N GLU A 480 82.87 39.91 27.23
CA GLU A 480 82.68 38.44 27.31
C GLU A 480 81.38 38.06 28.13
N PRO A 481 81.29 37.33 29.30
CA PRO A 481 79.99 36.78 29.79
C PRO A 481 79.65 37.12 31.27
N ILE A 482 78.63 36.45 31.86
CA ILE A 482 78.71 35.70 33.16
C ILE A 482 77.41 34.90 33.46
N ALA A 483 77.51 33.88 34.32
CA ALA A 483 76.60 32.74 34.52
C ALA A 483 75.46 32.96 35.58
N PRO A 484 74.53 31.99 35.80
CA PRO A 484 73.23 32.21 36.47
C PRO A 484 73.15 31.70 37.94
N LEU A 485 71.96 31.85 38.56
CA LEU A 485 71.58 31.29 39.87
C LEU A 485 70.18 30.66 39.86
N TRP A 486 69.87 29.81 40.84
CA TRP A 486 68.71 28.88 40.87
C TRP A 486 67.80 29.07 42.10
N SER A 487 66.62 28.42 42.06
CA SER A 487 65.75 28.04 43.22
C SER A 487 64.82 29.14 43.79
N GLN A 488 63.66 28.86 44.42
CA GLN A 488 63.04 27.57 44.82
C GLN A 488 61.50 27.67 45.06
N ASN A 489 60.86 26.51 45.33
CA ASN A 489 59.62 26.29 46.11
C ASN A 489 58.20 26.55 45.54
N VAL A 490 57.69 25.48 44.91
CA VAL A 490 56.37 24.84 45.11
C VAL A 490 55.56 25.22 46.38
N SER A 491 54.25 25.44 46.23
CA SER A 491 53.17 24.78 47.03
C SER A 491 51.75 25.15 46.54
N ALA A 492 50.77 24.29 46.82
CA ALA A 492 49.32 24.47 46.59
C ALA A 492 48.55 24.11 47.88
N PRO A 493 47.25 24.47 48.03
CA PRO A 493 46.24 23.41 47.92
C PRO A 493 44.80 23.80 47.46
N LEU A 494 44.19 22.91 46.66
CA LEU A 494 42.87 22.27 46.78
C LEU A 494 41.57 22.99 47.30
N VAL A 495 40.44 22.68 46.61
CA VAL A 495 39.09 22.26 47.17
C VAL A 495 38.15 23.35 47.75
N THR A 496 36.80 23.35 47.58
CA THR A 496 35.80 22.69 46.68
C THR A 496 34.42 23.41 46.72
N ASN A 497 33.52 22.97 45.82
CA ASN A 497 32.06 22.77 46.03
C ASN A 497 31.05 23.87 45.65
N SER A 498 29.91 23.36 45.19
CA SER A 498 28.71 24.06 44.72
C SER A 498 27.54 23.87 45.69
N MET A 499 26.51 24.74 45.60
CA MET A 499 25.10 24.31 45.52
C MET A 499 24.13 25.46 45.18
N ASN A 500 22.95 25.11 44.66
CA ASN A 500 21.86 26.02 44.31
C ASN A 500 20.99 26.42 45.53
N ARG A 501 20.37 27.62 45.49
CA ARG A 501 18.89 27.76 45.47
C ARG A 501 18.38 29.22 45.31
N GLN A 502 17.26 29.34 44.59
CA GLN A 502 16.25 30.43 44.61
C GLN A 502 15.38 30.32 45.89
N PRO A 503 14.49 31.29 46.29
CA PRO A 503 13.61 32.11 45.41
C PRO A 503 13.23 33.54 45.89
N PHE A 504 12.41 34.29 45.11
CA PHE A 504 11.06 34.75 45.52
C PHE A 504 10.24 35.44 44.39
N MET A 505 8.94 35.67 44.67
CA MET A 505 7.85 36.32 43.91
C MET A 505 7.75 37.85 44.19
N SER A 506 6.88 38.69 43.60
CA SER A 506 5.74 38.58 42.64
C SER A 506 5.47 39.95 41.94
N ASP A 507 4.73 40.01 40.82
CA ASP A 507 3.31 40.48 40.74
C ASP A 507 2.75 40.73 39.32
N HIS A 508 1.42 40.92 39.23
CA HIS A 508 0.56 40.87 38.02
C HIS A 508 -0.05 42.26 37.66
N PRO A 509 -0.98 42.49 36.66
CA PRO A 509 -2.02 41.60 36.11
C PRO A 509 -2.32 41.68 34.58
N TYR A 510 -3.46 41.10 34.19
CA TYR A 510 -3.96 40.71 32.84
C TYR A 510 -4.61 41.82 31.98
N SER A 511 -4.81 41.53 30.68
CA SER A 511 -6.06 41.85 29.97
C SER A 511 -6.42 40.80 28.88
N HIS A 512 -7.70 40.75 28.47
CA HIS A 512 -8.32 39.76 27.57
C HIS A 512 -7.94 39.92 26.08
N TYR A 513 -8.18 38.87 25.27
CA TYR A 513 -9.23 38.91 24.22
C TYR A 513 -9.63 37.50 23.74
N GLU A 514 -10.89 37.33 23.34
CA GLU A 514 -11.49 36.06 22.92
C GLU A 514 -12.44 36.28 21.73
N GLY A 515 -12.51 35.30 20.82
CA GLY A 515 -13.66 35.07 19.93
C GLY A 515 -13.75 35.86 18.61
N GLN A 516 -13.78 35.13 17.50
CA GLN A 516 -14.78 35.36 16.45
C GLN A 516 -15.03 34.10 15.61
N TYR A 517 -16.31 33.75 15.44
CA TYR A 517 -16.81 32.83 14.41
C TYR A 517 -17.48 33.66 13.30
N ASN A 518 -17.36 33.20 12.05
CA ASN A 518 -18.30 33.40 10.95
C ASN A 518 -17.96 32.40 9.83
#